data_AF-A0A7T5UX62-F1
#
_entry.id   AF-A0A7T5UX62-F1
#
_cell.length_a   1.000
_cell.length_b   1.000
_cell.length_c   1.000
_cell.angle_alpha   90.00
_cell.angle_beta   90.00
_cell.angle_gamma   90.00
#
_symmetry.space_group_name_H-M   'P 1'
#
loop_
_entity.id
_entity.type
_entity.pdbx_description
1 polymer ?
#
loop_
_entity_poly.entity_id
_entity_poly.type
_entity_poly.pdbx_seq_one_letter_code
_entity_poly.pdbx_strand_id
1 'polypeptide(L)'
;MKKNIKKILLLIFVLVLIFLAYLLVNISLKEKKVNTPADVNNQDSAQPAAEFVPEMMTESEKVEMKLGPQLNLQVISRDADGKVEAYKIIRSESDIINLNQ
;
A
#
# COMPACT_ATOMS: atom_id res chain seq x y z
N MET A 1 -12.98 -20.23 -43.99
CA MET A 1 -12.45 -20.35 -42.61
C MET A 1 -12.31 -19.04 -41.81
N LYS A 2 -12.29 -17.83 -42.41
CA LYS A 2 -12.08 -16.57 -41.66
C LYS A 2 -13.27 -16.06 -40.82
N LYS A 3 -14.51 -16.52 -41.08
CA LYS A 3 -15.72 -16.05 -40.36
C LYS A 3 -15.80 -16.52 -38.91
N ASN A 4 -15.18 -17.65 -38.57
CA ASN A 4 -15.25 -18.21 -37.21
C ASN A 4 -14.14 -17.68 -36.29
N ILE A 5 -13.06 -17.13 -36.84
CA ILE A 5 -11.93 -16.58 -36.07
C ILE A 5 -12.37 -15.38 -35.23
N LYS A 6 -13.24 -14.49 -35.79
CA LYS A 6 -13.79 -13.36 -35.03
C LYS A 6 -14.64 -13.81 -33.84
N LYS A 7 -15.38 -14.92 -33.98
CA LYS A 7 -16.19 -15.50 -32.90
C LYS A 7 -15.32 -16.15 -31.82
N ILE A 8 -14.24 -16.82 -32.22
CA ILE A 8 -13.25 -17.40 -31.29
C ILE A 8 -12.52 -16.28 -30.54
N LEU A 9 -12.14 -15.21 -31.22
CA LEU A 9 -11.51 -14.05 -30.59
C LEU A 9 -12.45 -13.36 -29.59
N LEU A 10 -13.73 -13.23 -29.94
CA LEU A 10 -14.76 -12.71 -29.03
C LEU A 10 -14.93 -13.63 -27.79
N LEU A 11 -14.93 -14.94 -27.99
CA LEU A 11 -15.04 -15.91 -26.89
C LEU A 11 -13.84 -15.82 -25.93
N ILE A 12 -12.62 -15.72 -26.47
CA ILE A 12 -11.39 -15.55 -25.69
C ILE A 12 -11.46 -14.22 -24.91
N PHE A 13 -11.89 -13.14 -25.57
CA PHE A 13 -12.02 -11.84 -24.93
C PHE A 13 -13.01 -11.87 -23.76
N VAL A 14 -14.16 -12.55 -23.92
CA VAL A 14 -15.14 -12.73 -22.83
C VAL A 14 -14.56 -13.57 -21.69
N LEU A 15 -13.82 -14.64 -21.99
CA LEU A 15 -13.13 -15.45 -20.96
C LEU A 15 -12.11 -14.64 -20.18
N VAL A 16 -11.34 -13.78 -20.85
CA VAL A 16 -10.37 -12.88 -20.20
C VAL A 16 -11.08 -11.90 -19.27
N LEU A 17 -12.21 -11.32 -19.69
CA LEU A 17 -13.00 -10.43 -18.84
C LEU A 17 -13.55 -11.14 -17.59
N ILE A 18 -14.02 -12.37 -17.72
CA ILE A 18 -14.50 -13.18 -16.58
C ILE A 18 -13.34 -13.46 -15.61
N PHE A 19 -12.17 -13.84 -16.13
CA PHE A 19 -10.98 -14.08 -15.32
C PHE A 19 -10.52 -12.82 -14.58
N LEU A 20 -10.57 -11.66 -15.25
CA LEU A 20 -10.19 -10.37 -14.65
C LEU A 20 -11.17 -9.97 -13.54
N ALA A 21 -12.48 -10.18 -13.74
CA ALA A 21 -13.49 -9.96 -12.72
C ALA A 21 -13.29 -10.88 -11.51
N TYR A 22 -12.92 -12.14 -11.73
CA TYR A 22 -12.58 -13.08 -10.65
C TYR A 22 -11.36 -12.61 -9.84
N LEU A 23 -10.31 -12.10 -10.48
CA LEU A 23 -9.15 -11.53 -9.79
C LEU A 23 -9.53 -10.33 -8.92
N LEU A 24 -10.36 -9.41 -9.42
CA LEU A 24 -10.83 -8.24 -8.68
C LEU A 24 -11.59 -8.62 -7.39
N VAL A 25 -12.42 -9.67 -7.44
CA VAL A 25 -13.14 -10.18 -6.25
C VAL A 25 -12.17 -10.77 -5.22
N ASN A 26 -11.15 -11.52 -5.66
CA ASN A 26 -10.15 -12.10 -4.74
C ASN A 26 -9.25 -11.05 -4.09
N ILE A 27 -8.98 -9.93 -4.77
CA ILE A 27 -8.21 -8.82 -4.21
C ILE A 27 -9.04 -8.07 -3.15
N SER A 28 -10.34 -7.86 -3.38
CA SER A 28 -11.22 -7.16 -2.42
C SER A 28 -11.48 -7.90 -1.11
N LEU A 29 -11.25 -9.22 -1.05
CA LEU A 29 -11.45 -10.01 0.18
C LEU A 29 -10.24 -9.99 1.13
N LYS A 30 -9.12 -9.36 0.75
CA LYS A 30 -7.93 -9.27 1.62
C LYS A 30 -7.95 -8.09 2.59
N GLU A 31 -8.95 -7.21 2.54
CA GLU A 31 -9.03 -6.08 3.47
C GLU A 31 -10.36 -6.04 4.22
N LYS A 32 -10.43 -6.80 5.31
CA LYS A 32 -11.22 -6.40 6.48
C LYS A 32 -10.75 -7.08 7.78
N LYS A 33 -9.55 -6.76 8.24
CA LYS A 33 -9.31 -6.68 9.69
C LYS A 33 -9.52 -5.23 10.11
N VAL A 34 -10.79 -4.88 10.32
CA VAL A 34 -11.16 -3.68 11.06
C VAL A 34 -10.76 -3.96 12.52
N ASN A 35 -9.59 -3.47 12.90
CA ASN A 35 -9.19 -3.37 14.30
C ASN A 35 -10.10 -2.32 14.95
N THR A 36 -11.25 -2.79 15.46
CA THR A 36 -12.06 -2.03 16.40
C THR A 36 -11.37 -2.20 17.75
N PRO A 37 -11.15 -1.14 18.56
CA PRO A 37 -10.48 -1.29 19.84
C PRO A 37 -11.46 -2.00 20.79
N ALA A 38 -11.30 -3.32 20.92
CA ALA A 38 -11.94 -4.09 21.96
C ALA A 38 -10.87 -4.38 23.01
N ASP A 39 -11.05 -3.70 24.13
CA ASP A 39 -10.52 -3.94 25.47
C ASP A 39 -9.16 -4.62 25.65
N VAL A 40 -8.34 -3.88 26.38
CA VAL A 40 -7.15 -4.31 27.10
C VAL A 40 -7.46 -5.53 27.97
N ASN A 41 -7.26 -6.74 27.45
CA ASN A 41 -6.69 -7.86 28.21
C ASN A 41 -6.45 -9.06 27.28
N ASN A 42 -5.21 -9.34 26.91
CA ASN A 42 -4.63 -10.67 27.05
C ASN A 42 -3.14 -10.60 26.73
N GLN A 43 -2.38 -11.10 27.69
CA GLN A 43 -0.94 -11.26 27.70
C GLN A 43 -0.45 -12.11 26.54
N ASP A 44 0.87 -12.05 26.32
CA ASP A 44 1.68 -12.83 25.38
C ASP A 44 1.64 -12.40 23.91
N SER A 45 2.38 -11.33 23.61
CA SER A 45 3.44 -11.35 22.60
C SER A 45 4.34 -10.13 22.82
N ALA A 46 5.34 -10.27 23.69
CA ALA A 46 6.44 -9.33 23.79
C ALA A 46 7.32 -9.45 22.53
N GLN A 47 6.87 -8.91 21.40
CA GLN A 47 7.79 -8.42 20.40
C GLN A 47 8.20 -7.01 20.86
N PRO A 48 9.50 -6.74 21.06
CA PRO A 48 9.94 -5.38 21.35
C PRO A 48 9.40 -4.51 20.22
N ALA A 49 8.65 -3.47 20.57
CA ALA A 49 8.24 -2.45 19.62
C ALA A 49 9.52 -2.00 18.91
N ALA A 50 9.65 -2.34 17.63
CA ALA A 50 10.76 -1.86 16.83
C ALA A 50 10.74 -0.34 16.94
N GLU A 51 11.80 0.23 17.50
CA GLU A 51 11.95 1.68 17.66
C GLU A 51 11.70 2.30 16.29
N PHE A 52 10.57 2.99 16.13
CA PHE A 52 10.24 3.65 14.89
C PHE A 52 11.14 4.88 14.78
N VAL A 53 12.24 4.73 14.05
CA VAL A 53 13.16 5.82 13.74
C VAL A 53 12.55 6.65 12.62
N PRO A 54 12.29 7.96 12.82
CA PRO A 54 11.82 8.84 11.78
C PRO A 54 12.72 8.80 10.55
N GLU A 55 12.23 8.24 9.45
CA GLU A 55 12.96 8.18 8.18
C GLU A 55 12.45 9.28 7.25
N MET A 56 13.36 10.13 6.76
CA MET A 56 13.03 11.15 5.76
C MET A 56 13.13 10.57 4.35
N MET A 57 12.17 10.92 3.49
CA MET A 57 12.17 10.46 2.10
C MET A 57 13.33 11.09 1.32
N THR A 58 14.05 10.24 0.60
CA THR A 58 15.19 10.64 -0.24
C THR A 58 14.73 11.38 -1.50
N GLU A 59 15.64 12.10 -2.15
CA GLU A 59 15.33 12.79 -3.42
C GLU A 59 14.96 11.83 -4.55
N SER A 60 15.62 10.67 -4.63
CA SER A 60 15.34 9.64 -5.63
C SER A 60 13.91 9.11 -5.51
N GLU A 61 13.44 8.86 -4.28
CA GLU A 61 12.07 8.39 -4.03
C GLU A 61 11.04 9.47 -4.39
N LYS A 62 11.33 10.74 -4.08
CA LYS A 62 10.47 11.87 -4.49
C LYS A 62 10.32 11.93 -6.01
N VAL A 63 11.42 11.73 -6.75
CA VAL A 63 11.39 11.72 -8.22
C VAL A 63 10.56 10.54 -8.75
N GLU A 64 10.74 9.34 -8.20
CA GLU A 64 9.97 8.16 -8.59
C GLU A 64 8.46 8.36 -8.37
N MET A 65 8.10 8.99 -7.25
CA MET A 65 6.72 9.28 -6.87
C MET A 65 6.16 10.57 -7.48
N LYS A 66 6.95 11.29 -8.30
CA LYS A 66 6.59 12.60 -8.92
C LYS A 66 6.20 13.66 -7.89
N LEU A 67 6.84 13.65 -6.74
CA LEU A 67 6.65 14.60 -5.65
C LEU A 67 7.60 15.80 -5.82
N GLY A 68 7.18 16.97 -5.35
CA GLY A 68 7.98 18.19 -5.44
C GLY A 68 9.29 18.07 -4.65
N PRO A 69 10.45 18.47 -5.21
CA PRO A 69 11.75 18.31 -4.53
C PRO A 69 11.86 19.15 -3.26
N GLN A 70 11.17 20.30 -3.22
CA GLN A 70 11.12 21.16 -2.03
C GLN A 70 10.24 20.65 -0.88
N LEU A 71 9.55 19.51 -1.05
CA LEU A 71 8.68 18.96 0.01
C LEU A 71 9.52 18.23 1.05
N ASN A 72 9.29 18.55 2.33
CA ASN A 72 9.78 17.76 3.44
C ASN A 72 8.79 16.63 3.71
N LEU A 73 9.24 15.39 3.50
CA LEU A 73 8.40 14.21 3.56
C LEU A 73 9.04 13.18 4.50
N GLN A 74 8.26 12.66 5.44
CA GLN A 74 8.64 11.55 6.30
C GLN A 74 8.00 10.27 5.77
N VAL A 75 8.78 9.20 5.66
CA VAL A 75 8.30 7.86 5.34
C VAL A 75 7.58 7.32 6.57
N ILE A 76 6.33 6.88 6.37
CA ILE A 76 5.48 6.31 7.42
C ILE A 76 5.48 4.79 7.34
N SER A 77 5.44 4.24 6.13
CA SER A 77 5.53 2.80 5.89
C SER A 77 6.18 2.49 4.55
N ARG A 78 6.75 1.29 4.48
CA ARG A 78 7.29 0.70 3.27
C ARG A 78 6.61 -0.64 3.01
N ASP A 79 6.51 -1.02 1.75
CA ASP A 79 6.08 -2.35 1.35
C ASP A 79 7.19 -3.40 1.60
N ALA A 80 6.89 -4.67 1.29
CA ALA A 80 7.83 -5.78 1.46
C ALA A 80 9.07 -5.67 0.53
N ASP A 81 8.99 -4.88 -0.53
CA ASP A 81 10.08 -4.61 -1.48
C ASP A 81 10.90 -3.36 -1.09
N GLY A 82 10.53 -2.70 0.01
CA GLY A 82 11.20 -1.51 0.53
C GLY A 82 10.73 -0.20 -0.12
N LYS A 83 9.69 -0.21 -0.96
CA LYS A 83 9.15 1.01 -1.57
C LYS A 83 8.26 1.75 -0.60
N VAL A 84 8.27 3.08 -0.68
CA VAL A 84 7.41 3.93 0.15
C VAL A 84 5.95 3.68 -0.22
N GLU A 85 5.17 3.20 0.75
CA GLU A 85 3.73 2.98 0.61
C GLU A 85 2.94 4.16 1.18
N ALA A 86 3.38 4.70 2.33
CA ALA A 86 2.78 5.87 2.96
C ALA A 86 3.85 6.89 3.38
N TYR A 87 3.52 8.17 3.20
CA TYR A 87 4.35 9.29 3.62
C TYR A 87 3.50 10.41 4.23
N LYS A 88 4.14 11.24 5.06
CA LYS A 88 3.54 12.45 5.63
C LYS A 88 4.30 13.68 5.15
N ILE A 89 3.56 14.70 4.74
CA ILE A 89 4.13 16.01 4.42
C ILE A 89 4.35 16.76 5.73
N ILE A 90 5.60 17.17 5.97
CA ILE A 90 6.00 17.97 7.12
C ILE A 90 5.96 19.44 6.69
N ARG A 91 5.07 20.23 7.29
CA ARG A 91 5.00 21.68 7.09
C ARG A 91 5.68 22.43 8.22
N SER A 92 5.79 21.79 9.39
CA SER A 92 6.36 22.32 10.62
C SER A 92 6.97 21.20 11.44
N GLU A 93 7.89 21.51 12.36
CA GLU A 93 8.55 20.50 13.21
C GLU A 93 7.56 19.69 14.08
N SER A 94 6.41 20.28 14.43
CA SER A 94 5.32 19.59 15.13
C SER A 94 4.61 18.51 14.29
N ASP A 95 4.81 18.51 12.96
CA ASP A 95 4.24 17.49 12.09
C ASP A 95 5.05 16.19 12.08
N ILE A 96 6.30 16.22 12.59
CA ILE A 96 7.18 15.06 12.66
C ILE A 96 6.59 14.07 13.66
N ILE A 97 6.35 12.85 13.18
CA ILE A 97 5.88 11.77 14.05
C ILE A 97 7.10 11.17 14.73
N ASN A 98 7.23 11.43 16.03
CA ASN A 98 8.17 10.76 16.94
C ASN A 98 7.39 9.77 17.78
N LEU A 99 7.61 8.47 17.58
CA LEU A 99 7.10 7.41 18.48
C LEU A 99 8.06 7.28 19.67
N ASN A 100 8.07 8.31 20.52
CA ASN A 100 8.70 8.28 21.84
C ASN A 100 7.95 9.27 22.75
N GLN A 101 6.76 8.87 23.21
CA GLN A 101 6.09 9.39 24.40
C GLN A 101 5.37 8.25 25.12
#